data_AF-X1MUH1-F1
#
_entry.id   AF-X1MUH1-F1
#
_cell.length_a   1.000
_cell.length_b   1.000
_cell.length_c   1.000
_cell.angle_alpha   90.00
_cell.angle_beta   90.00
_cell.angle_gamma   90.00
#
_symmetry.space_group_name_H-M   'P 1'
#
loop_
_entity.id
_entity.type
_entity.pdbx_description
1 polymer ?
#
loop_
_entity_poly.entity_id
_entity_poly.type
_entity_poly.pdbx_seq_one_letter_code
_entity_poly.pdbx_strand_id
1 'polypeptide(L)'
;VDLLSLDDDGLTRLCQDKLWLIPNELKHIQSYFSKSGRNPTGVELETLAQTWSEHCKHKTFKSKIRLGELVIDNLLQSTIMKVTDELNKPWCLSTFKDNSGVIDFDGRYALCFKVETHNHPSAIEPYGGASTGIGGVIRDPLGTGLGSRPIANTDVFCFAPPDFPHDRLPPGVLHPRRILKGVRAGVADYGNRVGIPTINGAILFDERYLGNPVVLCGTIGLLPKGASQMGRQQPGDLVILVGGRTGRDGIHGV
;
A
#
# COMPACT_ATOMS: atom_id res chain seq x y z
N VAL A 1 -3.25 2.10 28.10
CA VAL A 1 -2.19 3.15 28.06
C VAL A 1 -2.72 4.32 28.83
N ASP A 2 -2.00 4.81 29.84
CA ASP A 2 -2.46 5.95 30.64
C ASP A 2 -2.22 7.26 29.87
N LEU A 3 -3.06 7.49 28.86
CA LEU A 3 -2.96 8.62 27.94
C LEU A 3 -3.57 9.89 28.54
N LEU A 4 -4.63 9.75 29.34
CA LEU A 4 -5.38 10.90 29.88
C LEU A 4 -4.62 11.67 30.96
N SER A 5 -3.64 11.05 31.60
CA SER A 5 -2.76 11.70 32.59
C SER A 5 -1.56 12.42 31.96
N LEU A 6 -1.31 12.23 30.66
CA LEU A 6 -0.15 12.81 29.99
C LEU A 6 -0.37 14.30 29.66
N ASP A 7 0.63 15.09 30.00
CA ASP A 7 0.81 16.45 29.51
C ASP A 7 1.46 16.46 28.12
N ASP A 8 1.67 17.66 27.57
CA ASP A 8 2.25 17.83 26.22
C ASP A 8 3.63 17.16 26.06
N ASP A 9 4.45 17.18 27.12
CA ASP A 9 5.76 16.53 27.13
C ASP A 9 5.63 15.00 27.18
N GLY A 10 4.68 14.47 27.96
CA GLY A 10 4.34 13.06 28.01
C GLY A 10 3.82 12.53 26.67
N LEU A 11 2.97 13.30 25.98
CA LEU A 11 2.50 12.97 24.63
C LEU A 11 3.67 12.96 23.64
N THR A 12 4.57 13.94 23.71
CA THR A 12 5.73 14.01 22.81
C THR A 12 6.68 12.82 22.98
N ARG A 13 6.91 12.37 24.21
CA ARG A 13 7.70 11.15 24.47
C ARG A 13 7.01 9.91 23.91
N LEU A 14 5.70 9.79 24.09
CA LEU A 14 4.92 8.68 23.54
C LEU A 14 4.96 8.63 22.00
N CYS A 15 5.04 9.79 21.32
CA CYS A 15 5.24 9.86 19.86
C CYS A 15 6.55 9.22 19.43
N GLN A 16 7.66 9.56 20.10
CA GLN A 16 9.03 9.21 19.70
C GLN A 16 9.35 7.73 19.93
N ASP A 17 8.77 7.12 20.96
CA ASP A 17 9.20 5.80 21.40
C ASP A 17 8.50 4.65 20.68
N LYS A 18 7.27 4.84 20.16
CA LYS A 18 6.41 3.69 19.76
C LYS A 18 5.48 3.89 18.57
N LEU A 19 4.78 5.03 18.48
CA LEU A 19 3.56 5.12 17.66
C LEU A 19 3.71 5.96 16.39
N TRP A 20 4.79 6.75 16.26
CA TRP A 20 5.05 7.63 15.11
C TRP A 20 3.91 8.60 14.76
N LEU A 21 2.94 8.77 15.66
CA LEU A 21 1.89 9.79 15.60
C LEU A 21 2.49 11.16 15.87
N ILE A 22 1.96 12.21 15.26
CA ILE A 22 2.35 13.59 15.61
C ILE A 22 1.58 14.07 16.86
N PRO A 23 2.10 15.04 17.63
CA PRO A 23 1.48 15.49 18.88
C PRO A 23 0.01 15.88 18.74
N ASN A 24 -0.38 16.52 17.63
CA ASN A 24 -1.77 16.90 17.38
C ASN A 24 -2.71 15.69 17.20
N GLU A 25 -2.22 14.59 16.63
CA GLU A 25 -3.00 13.35 16.49
C GLU A 25 -3.23 12.73 17.86
N LEU A 26 -2.19 12.66 18.70
CA LEU A 26 -2.34 12.17 20.07
C LEU A 26 -3.28 13.05 20.91
N LYS A 27 -3.22 14.37 20.78
CA LYS A 27 -4.17 15.29 21.45
C LYS A 27 -5.62 15.00 21.02
N HIS A 28 -5.84 14.72 19.74
CA HIS A 28 -7.17 14.35 19.25
C HIS A 28 -7.64 13.03 19.84
N ILE A 29 -6.76 12.03 19.89
CA ILE A 29 -7.04 10.72 20.51
C ILE A 29 -7.33 10.90 22.01
N GLN A 30 -6.50 11.66 22.72
CA GLN A 30 -6.69 11.98 24.14
C GLN A 30 -8.05 12.64 24.39
N SER A 31 -8.45 13.62 23.55
CA SER A 31 -9.75 14.27 23.64
C SER A 31 -10.92 13.28 23.46
N TYR A 32 -10.83 12.37 22.49
CA TYR A 32 -11.84 11.33 22.27
C TYR A 32 -12.00 10.41 23.49
N PHE A 33 -10.88 9.92 24.04
CA PHE A 33 -10.88 9.01 25.18
C PHE A 33 -11.28 9.71 26.49
N SER A 34 -10.96 10.99 26.64
CA SER A 34 -11.43 11.83 27.74
C SER A 34 -12.96 11.94 27.75
N LYS A 35 -13.57 12.24 26.59
CA LYS A 35 -15.03 12.26 26.44
C LYS A 35 -15.69 10.92 26.70
N SER A 36 -14.98 9.83 26.42
CA SER A 36 -15.43 8.45 26.68
C SER A 36 -15.22 8.00 28.12
N GLY A 37 -14.60 8.83 28.97
CA GLY A 37 -14.36 8.54 30.39
C GLY A 37 -13.38 7.40 30.65
N ARG A 38 -12.53 7.04 29.69
CA ARG A 38 -11.57 5.93 29.85
C ARG A 38 -10.28 6.14 29.07
N ASN A 39 -9.22 5.50 29.53
CA ASN A 39 -7.98 5.38 28.77
C ASN A 39 -8.12 4.41 27.58
N PRO A 40 -7.36 4.58 26.48
CA PRO A 40 -7.27 3.61 25.40
C PRO A 40 -6.54 2.34 25.84
N THR A 41 -6.94 1.21 25.28
CA THR A 41 -6.12 -0.01 25.29
C THR A 41 -4.91 0.16 24.36
N GLY A 42 -3.89 -0.69 24.53
CA GLY A 42 -2.74 -0.66 23.61
C GLY A 42 -3.15 -0.94 22.16
N VAL A 43 -4.02 -1.93 21.95
CA VAL A 43 -4.50 -2.33 20.60
C VAL A 43 -5.26 -1.20 19.91
N GLU A 44 -6.11 -0.47 20.62
CA GLU A 44 -6.82 0.68 20.06
C GLU A 44 -5.85 1.77 19.60
N LEU A 45 -4.83 2.04 20.40
CA LEU A 45 -3.84 3.08 20.08
C LEU A 45 -2.95 2.68 18.91
N GLU A 46 -2.49 1.43 18.85
CA GLU A 46 -1.74 0.88 17.71
C GLU A 46 -2.60 0.86 16.44
N THR A 47 -3.89 0.52 16.55
CA THR A 47 -4.83 0.57 15.41
C THR A 47 -4.96 1.99 14.86
N LEU A 48 -5.08 2.98 15.75
CA LEU A 48 -5.13 4.38 15.35
C LEU A 48 -3.82 4.83 14.70
N ALA A 49 -2.67 4.52 15.31
CA ALA A 49 -1.34 4.81 14.76
C ALA A 49 -1.17 4.25 13.35
N GLN A 50 -1.46 2.97 13.18
CA GLN A 50 -1.35 2.30 11.88
C GLN A 50 -2.31 2.89 10.84
N THR A 51 -3.59 3.02 11.20
CA THR A 51 -4.61 3.50 10.24
C THR A 51 -4.45 4.98 9.91
N TRP A 52 -3.77 5.75 10.75
CA TRP A 52 -3.48 7.18 10.55
C TRP A 52 -2.05 7.41 10.04
N SER A 53 -1.27 6.38 9.73
CA SER A 53 0.04 6.55 9.07
C SER A 53 -0.08 7.27 7.72
N GLU A 54 1.04 7.83 7.24
CA GLU A 54 1.07 8.43 5.90
C GLU A 54 0.73 7.40 4.82
N HIS A 55 1.29 6.20 4.94
CA HIS A 55 1.04 5.10 4.01
C HIS A 55 -0.44 4.71 3.92
N CYS A 56 -1.18 4.71 5.05
CA CYS A 56 -2.60 4.35 5.03
C CYS A 56 -3.51 5.53 4.64
N LYS A 57 -3.29 6.73 5.20
CA LYS A 57 -4.19 7.88 4.96
C LYS A 57 -3.88 8.66 3.71
N HIS A 58 -2.66 8.57 3.18
CA HIS A 58 -2.17 9.38 2.07
C HIS A 58 -2.33 10.88 2.39
N LYS A 59 -1.82 11.34 3.54
CA LYS A 59 -2.05 12.71 4.02
C LYS A 59 -1.42 13.71 3.07
N THR A 60 -0.23 13.42 2.53
CA THR A 60 0.42 14.28 1.53
C THR A 60 -0.47 14.46 0.31
N PHE A 61 -1.04 13.39 -0.24
CA PHE A 61 -1.94 13.47 -1.40
C PHE A 61 -3.25 14.20 -1.11
N LYS A 62 -3.74 14.19 0.14
CA LYS A 62 -4.98 14.88 0.54
C LYS A 62 -4.75 16.29 1.08
N SER A 63 -3.50 16.64 1.33
CA SER A 63 -3.12 17.94 1.88
C SER A 63 -3.31 19.07 0.86
N LYS A 64 -3.36 20.29 1.38
CA LYS A 64 -3.31 21.52 0.59
C LYS A 64 -1.86 21.89 0.33
N ILE A 65 -1.47 21.89 -0.94
CA ILE A 65 -0.10 22.18 -1.39
C ILE A 65 -0.09 23.57 -2.03
N ARG A 66 0.88 24.41 -1.64
CA ARG A 66 1.13 25.71 -2.26
C ARG A 66 2.44 25.65 -3.05
N LEU A 67 2.38 25.93 -4.35
CA LEU A 67 3.52 26.02 -5.26
C LEU A 67 3.54 27.42 -5.88
N GLY A 68 4.26 28.35 -5.25
CA GLY A 68 4.17 29.78 -5.59
C GLY A 68 2.76 30.30 -5.34
N GLU A 69 2.12 30.84 -6.37
CA GLU A 69 0.72 31.31 -6.32
C GLU A 69 -0.30 30.17 -6.51
N LEU A 70 0.12 29.03 -7.05
CA LEU A 70 -0.77 27.88 -7.25
C LEU A 70 -1.08 27.22 -5.92
N VAL A 71 -2.36 27.03 -5.64
CA VAL A 71 -2.84 26.29 -4.48
C VAL A 71 -3.64 25.09 -4.96
N ILE A 72 -3.12 23.90 -4.67
CA ILE A 72 -3.76 22.63 -4.97
C ILE A 72 -4.36 22.11 -3.67
N ASP A 73 -5.69 21.98 -3.64
CA ASP A 73 -6.40 21.38 -2.52
C ASP A 73 -6.70 19.91 -2.85
N ASN A 74 -6.06 18.99 -2.12
CA ASN A 74 -6.09 17.54 -2.37
C ASN A 74 -5.59 17.17 -3.77
N LEU A 75 -4.30 16.84 -3.87
CA LEU A 75 -3.63 16.48 -5.12
C LEU A 75 -4.33 15.32 -5.85
N LEU A 76 -4.71 14.27 -5.14
CA LEU A 76 -5.37 13.11 -5.77
C LEU A 76 -6.72 13.48 -6.38
N GLN A 77 -7.53 14.21 -5.61
CA GLN A 77 -8.87 14.60 -6.02
C GLN A 77 -8.83 15.61 -7.18
N SER A 78 -7.99 16.64 -7.06
CA SER A 78 -7.90 17.74 -8.04
C SER A 78 -7.24 17.36 -9.36
N THR A 79 -6.56 16.21 -9.42
CA THR A 79 -5.88 15.72 -10.63
C THR A 79 -6.56 14.46 -11.18
N ILE A 80 -6.17 13.28 -10.71
CA ILE A 80 -6.55 11.99 -11.30
C ILE A 80 -8.05 11.73 -11.15
N MET A 81 -8.63 11.98 -9.97
CA MET A 81 -10.06 11.71 -9.76
C MET A 81 -10.93 12.67 -10.56
N LYS A 82 -10.65 13.99 -10.51
CA LYS A 82 -11.36 15.00 -11.28
C LYS A 82 -11.40 14.67 -12.77
N VAL A 83 -10.26 14.36 -13.38
CA VAL A 83 -10.21 14.02 -14.82
C VAL A 83 -10.98 12.74 -15.10
N THR A 84 -10.92 11.74 -14.21
CA THR A 84 -11.69 10.49 -14.36
C THR A 84 -13.20 10.76 -14.33
N ASP A 85 -13.66 11.59 -13.39
CA ASP A 85 -15.06 11.98 -13.23
C ASP A 85 -15.55 12.85 -14.40
N GLU A 86 -14.73 13.78 -14.88
CA GLU A 86 -15.04 14.64 -16.04
C GLU A 86 -15.12 13.84 -17.34
N LEU A 87 -14.21 12.87 -17.54
CA LEU A 87 -14.23 12.01 -18.72
C LEU A 87 -15.41 11.03 -18.71
N ASN A 88 -15.84 10.60 -17.51
CA ASN A 88 -17.01 9.74 -17.25
C ASN A 88 -17.18 8.61 -18.29
N LYS A 89 -16.09 7.86 -18.54
CA LYS A 89 -16.12 6.84 -19.59
C LYS A 89 -17.04 5.68 -19.18
N PRO A 90 -17.97 5.25 -20.05
CA PRO A 90 -18.97 4.24 -19.68
C PRO A 90 -18.40 2.85 -19.42
N TRP A 91 -17.17 2.58 -19.91
CA TRP A 91 -16.46 1.34 -19.61
C TRP A 91 -15.72 1.37 -18.28
N CYS A 92 -15.64 2.51 -17.56
CA CYS A 92 -15.08 2.54 -16.21
C CYS A 92 -16.17 2.11 -15.20
N LEU A 93 -16.12 0.84 -14.78
CA LEU A 93 -17.15 0.24 -13.93
C LEU A 93 -16.94 0.55 -12.45
N SER A 94 -15.68 0.61 -11.99
CA SER A 94 -15.33 0.96 -10.61
C SER A 94 -13.99 1.70 -10.58
N THR A 95 -13.99 2.92 -10.06
CA THR A 95 -12.81 3.79 -9.94
C THR A 95 -12.79 4.44 -8.56
N PHE A 96 -11.66 4.38 -7.87
CA PHE A 96 -11.45 4.96 -6.52
C PHE A 96 -12.42 4.50 -5.43
N LYS A 97 -13.07 3.34 -5.60
CA LYS A 97 -14.07 2.80 -4.66
C LYS A 97 -13.68 1.48 -4.04
N ASP A 98 -12.70 0.79 -4.61
CA ASP A 98 -12.33 -0.59 -4.28
C ASP A 98 -10.80 -0.76 -4.34
N ASN A 99 -10.29 -1.94 -4.03
CA ASN A 99 -8.87 -2.26 -4.02
C ASN A 99 -8.21 -2.19 -5.41
N SER A 100 -8.99 -2.25 -6.49
CA SER A 100 -8.49 -2.09 -7.86
C SER A 100 -9.48 -1.32 -8.75
N GLY A 101 -8.98 -0.78 -9.86
CA GLY A 101 -9.82 -0.16 -10.88
C GLY A 101 -10.41 -1.22 -11.80
N VAL A 102 -11.70 -1.10 -12.15
CA VAL A 102 -12.41 -2.08 -12.98
C VAL A 102 -12.94 -1.42 -14.25
N ILE A 103 -12.66 -2.06 -15.39
CA ILE A 103 -13.18 -1.65 -16.70
C ILE A 103 -13.97 -2.77 -17.38
N ASP A 104 -14.96 -2.41 -18.19
CA ASP A 104 -15.63 -3.33 -19.11
C ASP A 104 -14.66 -3.78 -20.20
N PHE A 105 -14.63 -5.07 -20.48
CA PHE A 105 -13.75 -5.64 -21.50
C PHE A 105 -14.52 -6.01 -22.77
N ASP A 106 -15.63 -6.73 -22.64
CA ASP A 106 -16.41 -7.24 -23.77
C ASP A 106 -17.93 -7.23 -23.55
N GLY A 107 -18.42 -6.55 -22.51
CA GLY A 107 -19.83 -6.48 -22.14
C GLY A 107 -20.31 -7.67 -21.29
N ARG A 108 -19.56 -8.78 -21.24
CA ARG A 108 -19.83 -9.95 -20.39
C ARG A 108 -18.87 -10.02 -19.21
N TYR A 109 -17.59 -9.79 -19.49
CA TYR A 109 -16.51 -9.76 -18.54
C TYR A 109 -15.96 -8.35 -18.38
N ALA A 110 -15.42 -8.11 -17.19
CA ALA A 110 -14.65 -6.94 -16.83
C ALA A 110 -13.21 -7.36 -16.54
N LEU A 111 -12.31 -6.39 -16.65
CA LEU A 111 -10.93 -6.50 -16.17
C LEU A 111 -10.75 -5.58 -14.99
N CYS A 112 -10.11 -6.09 -13.94
CA CYS A 112 -9.63 -5.27 -12.85
C CYS A 112 -8.11 -5.21 -12.87
N PHE A 113 -7.54 -4.07 -12.50
CA PHE A 113 -6.10 -3.86 -12.54
C PHE A 113 -5.63 -3.01 -11.37
N LYS A 114 -4.53 -3.44 -10.76
CA LYS A 114 -3.89 -2.79 -9.63
C LYS A 114 -2.39 -2.90 -9.75
N VAL A 115 -1.70 -1.84 -9.34
CA VAL A 115 -0.26 -1.79 -9.16
C VAL A 115 0.04 -1.28 -7.75
N GLU A 116 1.06 -1.83 -7.12
CA GLU A 116 1.57 -1.43 -5.82
C GLU A 116 3.10 -1.43 -5.81
N THR A 117 3.68 -0.71 -4.84
CA THR A 117 5.13 -0.70 -4.62
C THR A 117 5.48 -1.33 -3.30
N HIS A 118 6.62 -2.02 -3.21
CA HIS A 118 7.11 -2.60 -1.95
C HIS A 118 8.59 -2.24 -1.70
N ASN A 119 8.90 -0.95 -1.83
CA ASN A 119 10.25 -0.40 -1.96
C ASN A 119 11.12 -0.61 -0.70
N HIS A 120 10.71 -0.03 0.43
CA HIS A 120 11.53 -0.01 1.65
C HIS A 120 11.82 -1.42 2.19
N PRO A 121 10.84 -2.34 2.29
CA PRO A 121 11.14 -3.70 2.75
C PRO A 121 12.05 -4.44 1.76
N SER A 122 11.91 -4.20 0.45
CA SER A 122 12.80 -4.79 -0.56
C SER A 122 14.23 -4.23 -0.51
N ALA A 123 14.43 -3.04 0.07
CA ALA A 123 15.76 -2.49 0.33
C ALA A 123 16.48 -3.22 1.47
N ILE A 124 15.72 -3.69 2.47
CA ILE A 124 16.23 -4.33 3.69
C ILE A 124 16.38 -5.84 3.51
N GLU A 125 15.32 -6.51 3.01
CA GLU A 125 15.31 -7.94 2.72
C GLU A 125 14.67 -8.15 1.33
N PRO A 126 15.51 -8.24 0.28
CA PRO A 126 15.03 -8.16 -1.10
C PRO A 126 14.10 -9.28 -1.53
N TYR A 127 14.29 -10.51 -1.05
CA TYR A 127 13.51 -11.65 -1.51
C TYR A 127 12.10 -11.63 -0.93
N GLY A 128 12.00 -11.57 0.39
CA GLY A 128 10.74 -11.55 1.13
C GLY A 128 9.98 -10.26 0.89
N GLY A 129 10.66 -9.10 0.90
CA GLY A 129 10.02 -7.81 0.60
C GLY A 129 9.36 -7.79 -0.78
N ALA A 130 10.03 -8.32 -1.80
CA ALA A 130 9.44 -8.40 -3.13
C ALA A 130 8.36 -9.48 -3.26
N SER A 131 8.56 -10.64 -2.61
CA SER A 131 7.57 -11.72 -2.57
C SER A 131 6.25 -11.27 -1.95
N THR A 132 6.30 -10.52 -0.85
CA THR A 132 5.10 -9.97 -0.21
C THR A 132 4.49 -8.83 -1.02
N GLY A 133 5.31 -8.07 -1.76
CA GLY A 133 4.86 -7.06 -2.72
C GLY A 133 3.96 -7.65 -3.80
N ILE A 134 4.45 -8.63 -4.57
CA ILE A 134 3.63 -9.30 -5.59
C ILE A 134 2.44 -10.06 -4.96
N GLY A 135 2.65 -10.70 -3.81
CA GLY A 135 1.58 -11.41 -3.12
C GLY A 135 0.47 -10.49 -2.63
N GLY A 136 0.80 -9.28 -2.18
CA GLY A 136 -0.16 -8.24 -1.80
C GLY A 136 -1.01 -7.81 -2.97
N VAL A 137 -0.37 -7.37 -4.06
CA VAL A 137 -1.09 -6.91 -5.25
C VAL A 137 -1.87 -8.00 -5.97
N ILE A 138 -1.57 -9.29 -5.78
CA ILE A 138 -2.44 -10.38 -6.27
C ILE A 138 -3.75 -10.46 -5.48
N ARG A 139 -3.71 -10.19 -4.17
CA ARG A 139 -4.90 -10.24 -3.31
C ARG A 139 -5.87 -9.08 -3.58
N ASP A 140 -5.37 -7.95 -4.07
CA ASP A 140 -6.22 -6.78 -4.37
C ASP A 140 -7.25 -7.06 -5.48
N PRO A 141 -6.88 -7.52 -6.70
CA PRO A 141 -7.83 -8.05 -7.67
C PRO A 141 -8.67 -9.20 -7.12
N LEU A 142 -8.07 -10.13 -6.36
CA LEU A 142 -8.80 -11.27 -5.81
C LEU A 142 -10.01 -10.81 -4.97
N GLY A 143 -9.86 -9.74 -4.19
CA GLY A 143 -10.91 -9.14 -3.36
C GLY A 143 -11.75 -8.07 -4.04
N THR A 144 -11.53 -7.75 -5.32
CA THR A 144 -12.26 -6.69 -6.02
C THR A 144 -13.67 -7.14 -6.39
N GLY A 145 -14.66 -6.26 -6.17
CA GLY A 145 -16.07 -6.53 -6.45
C GLY A 145 -16.59 -7.66 -5.56
N LEU A 146 -17.17 -8.69 -6.19
CA LEU A 146 -17.56 -9.94 -5.52
C LEU A 146 -16.53 -11.07 -5.69
N GLY A 147 -15.31 -10.72 -6.13
CA GLY A 147 -14.22 -11.63 -6.38
C GLY A 147 -13.84 -11.68 -7.86
N SER A 148 -12.56 -11.48 -8.15
CA SER A 148 -12.00 -11.68 -9.49
C SER A 148 -11.00 -12.84 -9.51
N ARG A 149 -10.71 -13.34 -10.71
CA ARG A 149 -9.63 -14.30 -10.93
C ARG A 149 -8.40 -13.55 -11.46
N PRO A 150 -7.31 -13.42 -10.68
CA PRO A 150 -6.02 -12.99 -11.21
C PRO A 150 -5.59 -13.85 -12.41
N ILE A 151 -5.17 -13.22 -13.51
CA ILE A 151 -4.80 -13.90 -14.76
C ILE A 151 -3.41 -13.54 -15.28
N ALA A 152 -2.85 -12.39 -14.89
CA ALA A 152 -1.55 -11.95 -15.34
C ALA A 152 -0.94 -10.93 -14.38
N ASN A 153 0.37 -10.92 -14.28
CA ASN A 153 1.15 -9.95 -13.53
C ASN A 153 1.97 -9.05 -14.45
N THR A 154 2.36 -7.89 -13.92
CA THR A 154 3.39 -7.00 -14.49
C THR A 154 4.38 -6.58 -13.40
N ASP A 155 5.61 -6.26 -13.77
CA ASP A 155 6.56 -5.67 -12.85
C ASP A 155 7.40 -4.53 -13.46
N VAL A 156 7.71 -3.52 -12.65
CA VAL A 156 8.69 -2.49 -13.01
C VAL A 156 9.65 -2.34 -11.87
N PHE A 157 10.91 -2.60 -12.14
CA PHE A 157 11.97 -2.50 -11.15
C PHE A 157 12.95 -1.39 -11.49
N CYS A 158 13.28 -0.55 -10.51
CA CYS A 158 14.36 0.42 -10.64
C CYS A 158 15.42 0.17 -9.57
N PHE A 159 16.67 0.02 -10.00
CA PHE A 159 17.82 -0.26 -9.13
C PHE A 159 18.98 0.67 -9.42
N ALA A 160 19.91 0.78 -8.47
CA ALA A 160 21.25 1.27 -8.80
C ALA A 160 22.00 0.23 -9.67
N PRO A 161 23.04 0.64 -10.43
CA PRO A 161 23.79 -0.26 -11.30
C PRO A 161 24.31 -1.51 -10.57
N PRO A 162 24.19 -2.73 -11.14
CA PRO A 162 24.56 -3.97 -10.48
C PRO A 162 26.09 -4.18 -10.38
N ASP A 163 26.87 -3.30 -10.97
CA ASP A 163 28.33 -3.18 -10.94
C ASP A 163 28.81 -1.98 -10.10
N PHE A 164 27.93 -1.38 -9.28
CA PHE A 164 28.26 -0.26 -8.42
C PHE A 164 29.49 -0.54 -7.52
N PRO A 165 30.49 0.36 -7.44
CA PRO A 165 31.70 0.14 -6.67
C PRO A 165 31.43 -0.07 -5.17
N HIS A 166 32.04 -1.11 -4.59
CA HIS A 166 31.84 -1.48 -3.19
C HIS A 166 32.34 -0.41 -2.19
N ASP A 167 33.40 0.30 -2.53
CA ASP A 167 34.00 1.38 -1.75
C ASP A 167 33.14 2.65 -1.70
N ARG A 168 32.21 2.81 -2.66
CA ARG A 168 31.24 3.92 -2.71
C ARG A 168 29.91 3.60 -2.01
N LEU A 169 29.73 2.41 -1.45
CA LEU A 169 28.47 2.03 -0.81
C LEU A 169 28.29 2.74 0.54
N PRO A 170 27.14 3.42 0.76
CA PRO A 170 26.81 3.96 2.07
C PRO A 170 26.68 2.86 3.13
N PRO A 171 27.04 3.14 4.40
CA PRO A 171 26.85 2.19 5.49
C PRO A 171 25.39 1.75 5.61
N GLY A 172 25.17 0.45 5.81
CA GLY A 172 23.83 -0.14 5.97
C GLY A 172 23.07 -0.41 4.66
N VAL A 173 23.58 0.04 3.51
CA VAL A 173 22.95 -0.23 2.20
C VAL A 173 23.43 -1.56 1.63
N LEU A 174 22.49 -2.41 1.22
CA LEU A 174 22.82 -3.63 0.49
C LEU A 174 23.30 -3.31 -0.93
N HIS A 175 24.32 -4.04 -1.39
CA HIS A 175 24.85 -3.88 -2.75
C HIS A 175 23.74 -4.06 -3.81
N PRO A 176 23.62 -3.20 -4.84
CA PRO A 176 22.51 -3.25 -5.81
C PRO A 176 22.33 -4.59 -6.51
N ARG A 177 23.44 -5.29 -6.82
CA ARG A 177 23.42 -6.69 -7.31
C ARG A 177 22.65 -7.66 -6.41
N ARG A 178 22.73 -7.52 -5.09
CA ARG A 178 21.99 -8.34 -4.13
C ARG A 178 20.51 -8.00 -4.15
N ILE A 179 20.18 -6.70 -4.18
CA ILE A 179 18.80 -6.20 -4.31
C ILE A 179 18.16 -6.77 -5.58
N LEU A 180 18.78 -6.55 -6.74
CA LEU A 180 18.30 -7.03 -8.05
C LEU A 180 18.00 -8.54 -8.03
N LYS A 181 18.98 -9.34 -7.56
CA LYS A 181 18.83 -10.81 -7.52
C LYS A 181 17.69 -11.25 -6.61
N GLY A 182 17.60 -10.68 -5.41
CA GLY A 182 16.58 -11.07 -4.44
C GLY A 182 15.19 -10.61 -4.85
N VAL A 183 15.03 -9.37 -5.32
CA VAL A 183 13.74 -8.85 -5.81
C VAL A 183 13.22 -9.69 -6.97
N ARG A 184 14.05 -9.91 -8.00
CA ARG A 184 13.66 -10.72 -9.17
C ARG A 184 13.29 -12.14 -8.75
N ALA A 185 14.06 -12.75 -7.86
CA ALA A 185 13.76 -14.08 -7.36
C ALA A 185 12.44 -14.09 -6.61
N GLY A 186 12.22 -13.19 -5.64
CA GLY A 186 11.01 -13.13 -4.82
C GLY A 186 9.73 -12.94 -5.64
N VAL A 187 9.73 -12.01 -6.59
CA VAL A 187 8.56 -11.79 -7.47
C VAL A 187 8.26 -13.03 -8.31
N ALA A 188 9.28 -13.58 -8.97
CA ALA A 188 9.12 -14.75 -9.82
C ALA A 188 8.66 -15.97 -9.02
N ASP A 189 9.26 -16.20 -7.85
CA ASP A 189 8.98 -17.35 -7.00
C ASP A 189 7.56 -17.36 -6.46
N TYR A 190 7.03 -16.20 -6.06
CA TYR A 190 5.65 -16.10 -5.60
C TYR A 190 4.68 -16.32 -6.77
N GLY A 191 4.86 -15.58 -7.87
CA GLY A 191 4.00 -15.67 -9.08
C GLY A 191 3.96 -17.07 -9.67
N ASN A 192 5.11 -17.74 -9.77
CA ASN A 192 5.22 -19.11 -10.28
C ASN A 192 4.47 -20.12 -9.39
N ARG A 193 4.56 -19.98 -8.06
CA ARG A 193 3.91 -20.92 -7.12
C ARG A 193 2.39 -20.79 -7.09
N VAL A 194 1.88 -19.57 -7.27
CA VAL A 194 0.42 -19.35 -7.38
C VAL A 194 -0.11 -19.58 -8.81
N GLY A 195 0.78 -19.74 -9.79
CA GLY A 195 0.43 -20.06 -11.17
C GLY A 195 -0.07 -18.87 -11.99
N ILE A 196 0.38 -17.65 -11.68
CA ILE A 196 0.01 -16.43 -12.41
C ILE A 196 1.24 -15.91 -13.18
N PRO A 197 1.20 -15.86 -14.52
CA PRO A 197 2.36 -15.45 -15.31
C PRO A 197 2.60 -13.94 -15.24
N THR A 198 3.85 -13.52 -15.11
CA THR A 198 4.26 -12.14 -15.41
C THR A 198 4.41 -11.99 -16.93
N ILE A 199 3.57 -11.16 -17.55
CA ILE A 199 3.46 -11.08 -19.02
C ILE A 199 4.24 -9.90 -19.62
N ASN A 200 4.59 -8.90 -18.82
CA ASN A 200 5.36 -7.74 -19.23
C ASN A 200 6.07 -7.11 -18.03
N GLY A 201 7.03 -6.24 -18.32
CA GLY A 201 7.68 -5.45 -17.29
C GLY A 201 8.81 -4.58 -17.82
N ALA A 202 9.53 -3.94 -16.90
CA ALA A 202 10.71 -3.15 -17.21
C ALA A 202 11.73 -3.18 -16.07
N ILE A 203 13.01 -3.04 -16.42
CA ILE A 203 14.09 -2.83 -15.46
C ILE A 203 14.83 -1.55 -15.85
N LEU A 204 14.96 -0.63 -14.90
CA LEU A 204 15.71 0.61 -15.06
C LEU A 204 16.88 0.66 -14.09
N PHE A 205 18.01 1.21 -14.55
CA PHE A 205 19.20 1.40 -13.73
C PHE A 205 19.56 2.88 -13.62
N ASP A 206 19.69 3.38 -12.39
CA ASP A 206 20.13 4.75 -12.09
C ASP A 206 20.71 4.82 -10.67
N GLU A 207 21.83 5.51 -10.47
CA GLU A 207 22.47 5.63 -9.16
C GLU A 207 21.54 6.21 -8.08
N ARG A 208 20.52 6.99 -8.47
CA ARG A 208 19.52 7.57 -7.54
C ARG A 208 18.66 6.54 -6.82
N TYR A 209 18.62 5.29 -7.30
CA TYR A 209 17.94 4.18 -6.62
C TYR A 209 18.85 3.44 -5.64
N LEU A 210 20.04 3.96 -5.34
CA LEU A 210 20.91 3.41 -4.31
C LEU A 210 20.26 3.56 -2.94
N GLY A 211 20.25 2.49 -2.15
CA GLY A 211 19.64 2.47 -0.82
C GLY A 211 18.12 2.29 -0.80
N ASN A 212 17.40 2.70 -1.85
CA ASN A 212 15.95 2.48 -1.95
C ASN A 212 15.53 2.19 -3.40
N PRO A 213 15.28 0.92 -3.77
CA PRO A 213 14.84 0.56 -5.10
C PRO A 213 13.36 0.92 -5.31
N VAL A 214 12.92 0.93 -6.57
CA VAL A 214 11.50 0.85 -6.89
C VAL A 214 11.17 -0.60 -7.22
N VAL A 215 10.24 -1.18 -6.48
CA VAL A 215 9.71 -2.53 -6.73
C VAL A 215 8.22 -2.40 -6.95
N LEU A 216 7.83 -2.09 -8.20
CA LEU A 216 6.44 -2.00 -8.61
C LEU A 216 5.99 -3.37 -9.11
N CYS A 217 4.90 -3.89 -8.54
CA CYS A 217 4.24 -5.11 -8.99
C CYS A 217 2.79 -4.79 -9.32
N GLY A 218 2.23 -5.44 -10.34
CA GLY A 218 0.83 -5.29 -10.70
C GLY A 218 0.19 -6.60 -11.08
N THR A 219 -1.13 -6.65 -10.95
CA THR A 219 -1.94 -7.84 -11.23
C THR A 219 -3.21 -7.43 -11.97
N ILE A 220 -3.49 -8.13 -13.06
CA ILE A 220 -4.73 -8.06 -13.83
C ILE A 220 -5.63 -9.21 -13.40
N GLY A 221 -6.89 -8.92 -13.09
CA GLY A 221 -7.93 -9.90 -12.79
C GLY A 221 -9.08 -9.86 -13.80
N LEU A 222 -9.77 -10.98 -13.95
CA LEU A 222 -10.96 -11.16 -14.78
C LEU A 222 -12.16 -11.47 -13.88
N LEU A 223 -13.28 -10.79 -14.09
CA LEU A 223 -14.52 -11.03 -13.36
C LEU A 223 -15.75 -10.86 -14.26
N PRO A 224 -16.88 -11.54 -13.97
CA PRO A 224 -18.14 -11.22 -14.64
C PRO A 224 -18.50 -9.75 -14.44
N LYS A 225 -18.97 -9.07 -15.49
CA LYS A 225 -19.30 -7.64 -15.43
C LYS A 225 -20.25 -7.29 -14.27
N GLY A 226 -21.26 -8.13 -14.03
CA GLY A 226 -22.22 -7.96 -12.93
C GLY A 226 -21.63 -8.11 -11.52
N ALA A 227 -20.43 -8.69 -11.39
CA ALA A 227 -19.72 -8.85 -10.12
C ALA A 227 -18.73 -7.70 -9.83
N SER A 228 -18.70 -6.66 -10.68
CA SER A 228 -17.72 -5.56 -10.59
C SER A 228 -17.97 -4.58 -9.44
N GLN A 229 -19.15 -4.62 -8.82
CA GLN A 229 -19.50 -3.75 -7.69
C GLN A 229 -19.35 -4.52 -6.38
N MET A 230 -18.90 -3.82 -5.33
CA MET A 230 -18.90 -4.38 -3.98
C MET A 230 -20.32 -4.71 -3.52
N GLY A 231 -20.44 -5.79 -2.74
CA GLY A 231 -21.68 -6.13 -2.04
C GLY A 231 -22.02 -5.14 -0.93
N ARG A 232 -23.22 -5.29 -0.36
CA ARG A 232 -23.66 -4.55 0.84
C ARG A 232 -23.80 -5.51 2.01
N GLN A 233 -23.11 -5.22 3.11
CA GLN A 233 -23.16 -6.01 4.34
C GLN A 233 -24.43 -5.69 5.13
N GLN A 234 -25.00 -6.71 5.79
CA GLN A 234 -26.21 -6.62 6.61
C GLN A 234 -25.93 -7.05 8.05
N PRO A 235 -26.69 -6.52 9.04
CA PRO A 235 -26.66 -7.07 10.40
C PRO A 235 -26.95 -8.58 10.39
N GLY A 236 -26.07 -9.36 11.00
CA GLY A 236 -26.14 -10.83 11.02
C GLY A 236 -25.22 -11.53 10.02
N ASP A 237 -24.62 -10.80 9.08
CA ASP A 237 -23.58 -11.35 8.21
C ASP A 237 -22.35 -11.81 9.02
N LEU A 238 -21.73 -12.91 8.57
CA LEU A 238 -20.52 -13.44 9.18
C LEU A 238 -19.27 -12.73 8.62
N VAL A 239 -18.34 -12.39 9.50
CA VAL A 239 -17.00 -11.93 9.13
C VAL A 239 -16.05 -13.13 9.12
N ILE A 240 -15.48 -13.44 7.95
CA ILE A 240 -14.63 -14.62 7.75
C ILE A 240 -13.21 -14.18 7.42
N LEU A 241 -12.23 -14.71 8.16
CA LEU A 241 -10.82 -14.63 7.82
C LEU A 241 -10.43 -15.91 7.06
N VAL A 242 -10.00 -15.76 5.80
CA VAL A 242 -9.58 -16.87 4.94
C VAL A 242 -8.09 -16.75 4.64
N GLY A 243 -7.31 -17.80 4.91
CA GLY A 243 -5.89 -17.85 4.59
C GLY A 243 -5.04 -18.50 5.69
N GLY A 244 -3.75 -18.12 5.73
CA GLY A 244 -2.80 -18.58 6.75
C GLY A 244 -3.13 -18.08 8.15
N ARG A 245 -2.57 -18.72 9.18
CA ARG A 245 -2.69 -18.29 10.58
C ARG A 245 -1.96 -16.97 10.79
N THR A 246 -2.50 -16.09 11.64
CA THR A 246 -1.86 -14.84 12.03
C THR A 246 -0.59 -15.09 12.83
N GLY A 247 0.56 -14.64 12.30
CA GLY A 247 1.85 -14.63 12.97
C GLY A 247 2.18 -13.26 13.59
N ARG A 248 3.43 -13.08 14.03
CA ARG A 248 3.97 -11.79 14.53
C ARG A 248 4.77 -11.09 13.43
N ASP A 249 4.20 -11.06 12.24
CA ASP A 249 4.88 -10.65 11.02
C ASP A 249 4.60 -9.18 10.72
N GLY A 250 5.65 -8.38 10.49
CA GLY A 250 5.51 -7.00 10.00
C GLY A 250 4.88 -6.00 10.98
N ILE A 251 4.94 -6.25 12.29
CA ILE A 251 4.46 -5.30 13.31
C ILE A 251 5.24 -3.99 13.18
N HIS A 252 4.53 -2.87 12.98
CA HIS A 252 5.07 -1.54 12.66
C HIS A 252 5.80 -1.44 11.31
N GLY A 253 5.45 -2.29 10.34
CA GLY A 253 6.08 -2.32 9.01
C GLY A 253 5.68 -1.19 8.07
N VAL A 254 5.04 -0.13 8.57
CA VAL A 254 4.37 0.91 7.78
C VAL A 254 4.62 2.30 8.33
#